data_AF-A0A091FKQ0-F1
#
_entry.id   AF-A0A091FKQ0-F1
#
_cell.length_a   1.000
_cell.length_b   1.000
_cell.length_c   1.000
_cell.angle_alpha   90.00
_cell.angle_beta   90.00
_cell.angle_gamma   90.00
#
_symmetry.space_group_name_H-M   'P 1'
#
loop_
_entity.id
_entity.type
_entity.pdbx_description
1 polymer ?
#
loop_
_entity_poly.entity_id
_entity_poly.type
_entity_poly.pdbx_seq_one_letter_code
_entity_poly.pdbx_strand_id
1 'polypeptide(L)'
;RGYAPVLYLQSHCHVPSDRDRYVRELMKHIQVDSYGKCLHNRDLPSERLRDTSTATTEDSEFMAFIARYKFHLALENAICDDYMTEKLWRPMHLGAVPVYRGSPSVRDWMPDNHSIILIDDFESPRELAKYLDFLDKNGEEYMKYLEYKKPGGIQNQLLLESLEKREWGVNDMTLPNYLNGFECFVCDMENARLREEEEHKKSQGKIPAPKPRIAQFQHMGCPMPTPGFGSVDDLSGQDSWKEMWLQDYWQGLDQGEALTAMIHRNESHQGRFWDYMHEIFLKRTRQH
;
A
#
# COMPACT_ATOMS: atom_id res chain seq x y z
N ARG A 1 -3.48 6.04 33.96
CA ARG A 1 -3.96 6.74 32.75
C ARG A 1 -4.43 5.67 31.78
N GLY A 2 -5.65 5.77 31.25
CA GLY A 2 -6.20 4.80 30.30
C GLY A 2 -5.49 4.83 28.93
N TYR A 3 -5.92 3.93 28.04
CA TYR A 3 -5.53 3.93 26.63
C TYR A 3 -6.23 5.06 25.88
N ALA A 4 -5.54 5.65 24.91
CA ALA A 4 -6.16 6.51 23.91
C ALA A 4 -7.13 5.69 23.03
N PRO A 5 -8.12 6.33 22.37
CA PRO A 5 -8.99 5.63 21.43
C PRO A 5 -8.26 5.13 20.17
N VAL A 6 -7.17 5.82 19.77
CA VAL A 6 -6.45 5.62 18.52
C VAL A 6 -5.02 5.12 18.78
N LEU A 7 -4.63 4.06 18.07
CA LEU A 7 -3.28 3.50 18.06
C LEU A 7 -2.50 3.96 16.83
N TYR A 8 -1.25 4.39 17.04
CA TYR A 8 -0.26 4.56 15.99
C TYR A 8 0.98 3.70 16.27
N LEU A 9 1.35 2.85 15.32
CA LEU A 9 2.44 1.90 15.50
C LEU A 9 3.29 1.78 14.24
N GLN A 10 4.13 2.80 14.01
CA GLN A 10 5.03 2.85 12.86
C GLN A 10 6.47 3.10 13.33
N SER A 11 7.42 2.39 12.70
CA SER A 11 8.85 2.50 13.01
C SER A 11 9.71 2.90 11.81
N HIS A 12 9.12 2.92 10.60
CA HIS A 12 9.73 3.50 9.40
C HIS A 12 9.21 4.93 9.26
N CYS A 13 10.01 5.92 9.61
CA CYS A 13 9.63 7.34 9.61
C CYS A 13 10.16 8.02 8.34
N HIS A 14 9.68 9.24 8.07
CA HIS A 14 10.11 10.01 6.89
C HIS A 14 9.87 9.28 5.56
N VAL A 15 8.70 8.67 5.41
CA VAL A 15 8.30 7.87 4.24
C VAL A 15 7.66 8.73 3.13
N PRO A 16 7.55 8.24 1.88
CA PRO A 16 6.95 9.01 0.78
C PRO A 16 5.53 9.50 1.06
N SER A 17 4.71 8.75 1.78
CA SER A 17 3.35 9.15 2.13
C SER A 17 3.28 10.31 3.14
N ASP A 18 4.42 10.68 3.74
CA ASP A 18 4.55 11.74 4.74
C ASP A 18 3.51 11.63 5.87
N ARG A 19 3.10 10.40 6.16
CA ARG A 19 2.04 10.08 7.12
C ARG A 19 2.28 10.69 8.50
N ASP A 20 3.54 10.80 8.92
CA ASP A 20 3.92 11.34 10.22
C ASP A 20 3.51 12.82 10.35
N ARG A 21 3.52 13.59 9.25
CA ARG A 21 3.03 14.97 9.22
C ARG A 21 1.54 15.03 9.50
N TYR A 22 0.75 14.19 8.82
CA TYR A 22 -0.68 14.09 9.03
C TYR A 22 -1.02 13.68 10.47
N VAL A 23 -0.35 12.65 11.00
CA VAL A 23 -0.62 12.16 12.37
C VAL A 23 -0.27 13.20 13.43
N ARG A 24 0.80 13.99 13.23
CA ARG A 24 1.15 15.09 14.14
C ARG A 24 0.05 16.16 14.21
N GLU A 25 -0.61 16.45 13.09
CA GLU A 25 -1.76 17.36 13.08
C GLU A 25 -2.99 16.73 13.73
N LEU A 26 -3.27 15.45 13.45
CA LEU A 26 -4.36 14.70 14.08
C LEU A 26 -4.25 14.66 15.61
N MET A 27 -3.03 14.47 16.14
CA MET A 27 -2.72 14.45 17.58
C MET A 27 -3.11 15.74 18.33
N LYS A 28 -3.32 16.86 17.63
CA LYS A 28 -3.81 18.11 18.22
C LYS A 28 -5.32 18.07 18.54
N HIS A 29 -6.04 17.10 17.98
CA HIS A 29 -7.51 17.04 18.01
C HIS A 29 -8.06 15.79 18.68
N ILE A 30 -7.29 14.71 18.75
CA ILE A 30 -7.64 13.47 19.45
C ILE A 30 -6.39 12.85 20.08
N GLN A 31 -6.54 12.16 21.21
CA GLN A 31 -5.43 11.41 21.80
C GLN A 31 -5.09 10.22 20.90
N VAL A 32 -3.80 10.09 20.57
CA VAL A 32 -3.22 8.97 19.84
C VAL A 32 -2.07 8.43 20.68
N ASP A 33 -2.14 7.16 21.06
CA ASP A 33 -1.01 6.49 21.68
C ASP A 33 -0.09 5.95 20.56
N SER A 34 1.16 6.42 20.55
CA SER A 34 2.20 6.03 19.60
C SER A 34 3.33 5.28 20.29
N TYR A 35 3.52 4.03 19.87
CA TYR A 35 4.50 3.12 20.45
C TYR A 35 5.71 2.82 19.56
N GLY A 36 5.56 3.02 18.25
CA GLY A 36 6.65 2.82 17.29
C GLY A 36 7.73 3.90 17.42
N LYS A 37 8.74 3.86 16.55
CA LYS A 37 9.78 4.91 16.53
C LYS A 37 9.23 6.28 16.08
N CYS A 38 8.17 6.29 15.27
CA CYS A 38 7.61 7.52 14.72
C CYS A 38 6.63 8.16 15.71
N LEU A 39 6.80 9.46 15.98
CA LEU A 39 5.96 10.22 16.93
C LEU A 39 5.81 9.57 18.31
N HIS A 40 6.83 8.82 18.74
CA HIS A 40 6.83 8.01 19.95
C HIS A 40 6.42 8.81 21.19
N ASN A 41 5.30 8.42 21.83
CA ASN A 41 4.79 9.08 23.03
C ASN A 41 4.37 8.11 24.14
N ARG A 42 4.47 6.79 23.89
CA ARG A 42 4.24 5.72 24.86
C ARG A 42 5.26 4.61 24.69
N ASP A 43 5.71 4.07 25.81
CA ASP A 43 6.51 2.85 25.83
C ASP A 43 5.64 1.60 25.71
N LEU A 44 6.11 0.63 24.93
CA LEU A 44 5.55 -0.73 24.96
C LEU A 44 5.78 -1.35 26.35
N PRO A 45 4.84 -2.16 26.85
CA PRO A 45 4.85 -2.64 28.23
C PRO A 45 5.89 -3.72 28.50
N SER A 46 6.46 -4.34 27.46
CA SER A 46 7.52 -5.34 27.59
C SER A 46 8.59 -5.13 26.52
N GLU A 47 9.83 -5.51 26.84
CA GLU A 47 10.95 -5.43 25.93
C GLU A 47 10.80 -6.40 24.75
N ARG A 48 10.12 -7.53 24.97
CA ARG A 48 9.74 -8.49 23.93
C ARG A 48 8.92 -7.84 22.81
N LEU A 49 7.93 -7.00 23.16
CA LEU A 49 7.11 -6.30 22.17
C LEU A 49 7.89 -5.24 21.38
N ARG A 50 9.07 -4.82 21.86
CA ARG A 50 9.96 -3.89 21.13
C ARG A 50 10.73 -4.58 20.01
N ASP A 51 10.79 -5.92 20.01
CA ASP A 51 11.45 -6.67 18.94
C ASP A 51 10.62 -6.56 17.65
N THR A 52 11.27 -6.08 16.59
CA THR A 52 10.71 -5.99 15.24
C THR A 52 10.13 -7.31 14.73
N SER A 53 10.69 -8.46 15.14
CA SER A 53 10.18 -9.77 14.75
C SER A 53 8.74 -10.02 15.23
N THR A 54 8.39 -9.49 16.42
CA THR A 54 7.04 -9.57 16.99
C THR A 54 6.06 -8.62 16.30
N ALA A 55 6.54 -7.47 15.82
CA ALA A 55 5.72 -6.47 15.13
C ALA A 55 5.43 -6.80 13.65
N THR A 56 6.21 -7.69 13.04
CA THR A 56 6.03 -8.17 11.65
C THR A 56 5.30 -9.51 11.56
N THR A 57 5.01 -10.16 12.69
CA THR A 57 4.31 -11.44 12.77
C THR A 57 2.98 -11.29 13.50
N GLU A 58 2.13 -12.31 13.48
CA GLU A 58 0.93 -12.40 14.31
C GLU A 58 1.28 -12.93 15.72
N ASP A 59 2.29 -12.34 16.38
CA ASP A 59 2.64 -12.71 17.76
C ASP A 59 1.44 -12.47 18.69
N SER A 60 1.09 -13.47 19.49
CA SER A 60 -0.15 -13.46 20.28
C SER A 60 -0.15 -12.42 21.40
N GLU A 61 1.00 -12.16 22.04
CA GLU A 61 1.13 -11.12 23.07
C GLU A 61 0.93 -9.74 22.44
N PHE A 62 1.58 -9.52 21.29
CA PHE A 62 1.47 -8.29 20.53
C PHE A 62 0.04 -8.05 20.04
N MET A 63 -0.58 -9.04 19.40
CA MET A 63 -1.96 -8.98 18.90
C MET A 63 -2.95 -8.71 20.03
N ALA A 64 -2.82 -9.38 21.19
CA ALA A 64 -3.65 -9.11 22.36
C ALA A 64 -3.42 -7.70 22.94
N PHE A 65 -2.18 -7.20 22.89
CA PHE A 65 -1.86 -5.85 23.35
C PHE A 65 -2.55 -4.78 22.50
N ILE A 66 -2.47 -4.87 21.18
CA ILE A 66 -3.05 -3.87 20.27
C ILE A 66 -4.57 -4.00 20.09
N ALA A 67 -5.15 -5.19 20.29
CA ALA A 67 -6.61 -5.43 20.23
C ALA A 67 -7.44 -4.58 21.20
N ARG A 68 -6.81 -3.94 22.19
CA ARG A 68 -7.46 -3.07 23.18
C ARG A 68 -7.78 -1.67 22.64
N TYR A 69 -7.30 -1.34 21.45
CA TYR A 69 -7.60 -0.07 20.78
C TYR A 69 -8.74 -0.24 19.78
N LYS A 70 -9.69 0.70 19.77
CA LYS A 70 -10.81 0.72 18.82
C LYS A 70 -10.36 1.07 17.41
N PHE A 71 -9.43 2.01 17.28
CA PHE A 71 -8.95 2.50 15.99
C PHE A 71 -7.46 2.25 15.84
N HIS A 72 -7.03 1.80 14.67
CA HIS A 72 -5.62 1.73 14.30
C HIS A 72 -5.37 2.60 13.08
N LEU A 73 -4.39 3.50 13.18
CA LEU A 73 -3.92 4.26 12.01
C LEU A 73 -3.14 3.32 11.08
N ALA A 74 -3.82 2.83 10.05
CA ALA A 74 -3.34 1.92 9.03
C ALA A 74 -2.79 2.70 7.84
N LEU A 75 -1.64 3.36 8.03
CA LEU A 75 -1.09 4.29 7.04
C LEU A 75 0.08 3.64 6.32
N GLU A 76 0.02 3.54 4.99
CA GLU A 76 1.09 2.94 4.19
C GLU A 76 2.31 3.85 4.05
N ASN A 77 3.45 3.27 3.67
CA ASN A 77 4.68 4.04 3.46
C ASN A 77 4.60 4.92 2.21
N ALA A 78 3.81 4.51 1.20
CA ALA A 78 3.56 5.23 -0.03
C ALA A 78 2.08 5.10 -0.40
N ILE A 79 1.59 6.02 -1.22
CA ILE A 79 0.20 6.02 -1.75
C ILE A 79 0.30 5.52 -3.18
N CYS A 80 0.03 4.24 -3.41
CA CYS A 80 0.16 3.60 -4.72
C CYS A 80 -0.94 2.56 -4.90
N ASP A 81 -1.42 2.40 -6.13
CA ASP A 81 -2.37 1.36 -6.47
C ASP A 81 -1.84 -0.03 -6.05
N ASP A 82 -2.75 -0.84 -5.53
CA ASP A 82 -2.54 -2.21 -5.03
C ASP A 82 -1.54 -2.37 -3.87
N TYR A 83 -0.94 -1.28 -3.37
CA TYR A 83 -0.05 -1.32 -2.20
C TYR A 83 -0.85 -1.33 -0.89
N MET A 84 -1.39 -2.50 -0.54
CA MET A 84 -2.09 -2.78 0.71
C MET A 84 -1.34 -3.83 1.52
N THR A 85 -0.94 -3.50 2.74
CA THR A 85 -0.08 -4.35 3.57
C THR A 85 -0.79 -4.84 4.84
N GLU A 86 -0.05 -5.50 5.72
CA GLU A 86 -0.54 -5.97 7.03
C GLU A 86 -1.13 -4.84 7.88
N LYS A 87 -0.74 -3.58 7.63
CA LYS A 87 -1.24 -2.40 8.38
C LYS A 87 -2.76 -2.27 8.27
N LEU A 88 -3.32 -2.55 7.09
CA LEU A 88 -4.75 -2.54 6.84
C LEU A 88 -5.42 -3.76 7.47
N TRP A 89 -4.90 -4.96 7.19
CA TRP A 89 -5.57 -6.21 7.52
C TRP A 89 -5.50 -6.57 9.01
N ARG A 90 -4.44 -6.17 9.71
CA ARG A 90 -4.23 -6.47 11.14
C ARG A 90 -5.36 -5.95 12.04
N PRO A 91 -5.74 -4.65 12.01
CA PRO A 91 -6.89 -4.17 12.80
C PRO A 91 -8.18 -4.95 12.49
N MET A 92 -8.43 -5.24 11.21
CA MET A 92 -9.60 -6.00 10.79
C MET A 92 -9.61 -7.40 11.41
N HIS A 93 -8.47 -8.09 11.44
CA HIS A 93 -8.33 -9.38 12.10
C HIS A 93 -8.72 -9.29 13.59
N LEU A 94 -8.26 -8.23 14.28
CA LEU A 94 -8.46 -8.01 15.70
C LEU A 94 -9.85 -7.50 16.11
N GLY A 95 -10.69 -7.09 15.16
CA GLY A 95 -11.97 -6.44 15.46
C GLY A 95 -11.83 -4.97 15.87
N ALA A 96 -10.71 -4.36 15.49
CA ALA A 96 -10.51 -2.91 15.51
C ALA A 96 -10.81 -2.32 14.13
N VAL A 97 -11.16 -1.03 14.09
CA VAL A 97 -11.46 -0.33 12.85
C VAL A 97 -10.18 0.29 12.28
N PRO A 98 -9.78 -0.07 11.04
CA PRO A 98 -8.67 0.59 10.36
C PRO A 98 -9.04 2.02 9.97
N VAL A 99 -8.19 2.97 10.33
CA VAL A 99 -8.21 4.34 9.80
C VAL A 99 -7.12 4.42 8.75
N TYR A 100 -7.51 4.26 7.49
CA TYR A 100 -6.62 3.88 6.40
C TYR A 100 -6.25 5.04 5.48
N ARG A 101 -4.99 5.01 5.01
CA ARG A 101 -4.49 5.80 3.89
C ARG A 101 -3.34 5.07 3.22
N GLY A 102 -3.46 4.78 1.93
CA GLY A 102 -2.53 3.92 1.19
C GLY A 102 -2.95 3.76 -0.26
N SER A 103 -3.29 2.55 -0.68
CA SER A 103 -3.80 2.30 -2.03
C SER A 103 -5.18 2.90 -2.26
N PRO A 104 -5.40 3.65 -3.35
CA PRO A 104 -6.74 4.01 -3.82
C PRO A 104 -7.62 2.79 -4.13
N SER A 105 -7.04 1.68 -4.61
CA SER A 105 -7.77 0.44 -4.93
C SER A 105 -8.34 -0.28 -3.71
N VAL A 106 -8.04 0.18 -2.48
CA VAL A 106 -8.57 -0.41 -1.24
C VAL A 106 -10.11 -0.53 -1.24
N ARG A 107 -10.80 0.42 -1.86
CA ARG A 107 -12.27 0.44 -1.93
C ARG A 107 -12.84 -0.78 -2.67
N ASP A 108 -12.07 -1.35 -3.59
CA ASP A 108 -12.47 -2.51 -4.38
C ASP A 108 -12.37 -3.82 -3.59
N TRP A 109 -11.59 -3.84 -2.50
CA TRP A 109 -11.20 -5.06 -1.79
C TRP A 109 -11.79 -5.17 -0.38
N MET A 110 -12.49 -4.14 0.10
CA MET A 110 -13.11 -4.18 1.43
C MET A 110 -14.31 -5.13 1.48
N PRO A 111 -14.57 -5.80 2.63
CA PRO A 111 -15.71 -6.69 2.79
C PRO A 111 -17.07 -6.05 2.45
N ASP A 112 -17.21 -4.77 2.76
CA ASP A 112 -18.35 -3.92 2.44
C ASP A 112 -17.88 -2.44 2.35
N ASN A 113 -18.83 -1.52 2.16
CA ASN A 113 -18.55 -0.08 2.09
C ASN A 113 -18.38 0.59 3.47
N HIS A 114 -18.42 -0.18 4.56
CA HIS A 114 -18.44 0.34 5.92
C HIS A 114 -17.53 -0.44 6.86
N SER A 115 -16.42 -1.01 6.37
CA SER A 115 -15.47 -1.79 7.19
C SER A 115 -14.23 -1.01 7.62
N ILE A 116 -13.95 0.13 6.98
CA ILE A 116 -12.78 0.98 7.22
C ILE A 116 -13.14 2.46 7.18
N ILE A 117 -12.31 3.29 7.80
CA ILE A 117 -12.40 4.76 7.74
C ILE A 117 -11.30 5.25 6.82
N LEU A 118 -11.65 5.85 5.69
CA LEU A 118 -10.66 6.41 4.76
C LEU A 118 -10.35 7.85 5.14
N ILE A 119 -9.06 8.15 5.34
CA ILE A 119 -8.62 9.49 5.75
C ILE A 119 -8.99 10.53 4.71
N ASP A 120 -8.86 10.20 3.42
CA ASP A 120 -9.12 11.12 2.32
C ASP A 120 -10.62 11.44 2.13
N ASP A 121 -11.53 10.79 2.88
CA ASP A 121 -12.96 11.15 2.92
C ASP A 121 -13.26 12.33 3.86
N PHE A 122 -12.25 12.85 4.58
CA PHE A 122 -12.39 13.97 5.51
C PHE A 122 -11.63 15.20 5.02
N GLU A 123 -12.25 16.37 5.15
CA GLU A 123 -11.66 17.65 4.73
C GLU A 123 -10.42 18.04 5.56
N SER A 124 -10.29 17.53 6.80
CA SER A 124 -9.15 17.83 7.65
C SER A 124 -8.94 16.79 8.77
N PRO A 125 -7.73 16.73 9.37
CA PRO A 125 -7.48 15.94 10.58
C PRO A 125 -8.42 16.25 11.73
N ARG A 126 -8.95 17.49 11.81
CA ARG A 126 -9.92 17.90 12.82
C ARG A 126 -11.27 17.22 12.63
N GLU A 127 -11.76 17.15 11.39
CA GLU A 127 -13.04 16.48 11.10
C GLU A 127 -12.93 14.97 11.30
N LEU A 128 -11.81 14.37 10.90
CA LEU A 128 -11.52 12.97 11.24
C LEU A 128 -11.51 12.76 12.75
N ALA A 129 -10.81 13.61 13.52
CA ALA A 129 -10.77 13.49 14.98
C ALA A 129 -12.16 13.60 15.63
N LYS A 130 -13.01 14.53 15.17
CA LYS A 130 -14.41 14.64 15.64
C LYS A 130 -15.20 13.37 15.35
N TYR A 131 -15.01 12.80 14.16
CA TYR A 131 -15.71 11.57 13.77
C TYR A 131 -15.26 10.36 14.60
N LEU A 132 -13.95 10.22 14.83
CA LEU A 132 -13.41 9.17 15.69
C LEU A 132 -13.87 9.32 17.15
N ASP A 133 -13.93 10.55 17.68
CA ASP A 133 -14.46 10.83 19.02
C ASP A 133 -15.96 10.52 19.14
N PHE A 134 -16.74 10.83 18.08
CA PHE A 134 -18.14 10.43 17.98
C PHE A 134 -18.28 8.90 18.04
N LEU A 135 -17.54 8.15 17.22
CA LEU A 135 -17.59 6.69 17.24
C LEU A 135 -17.10 6.10 18.56
N ASP A 136 -16.08 6.67 19.19
CA ASP A 136 -15.57 6.21 20.48
C ASP A 136 -16.65 6.30 21.57
N LYS A 137 -17.47 7.35 21.54
CA LYS A 137 -18.57 7.58 22.50
C LYS A 137 -19.86 6.85 22.14
N ASN A 138 -20.02 6.41 20.90
CA ASN A 138 -21.24 5.76 20.39
C ASN A 138 -20.96 4.32 19.96
N GLY A 139 -21.08 3.39 20.91
CA GLY A 139 -20.79 1.98 20.68
C GLY A 139 -21.63 1.35 19.56
N GLU A 140 -22.91 1.73 19.42
CA GLU A 140 -23.76 1.21 18.33
C GLU A 140 -23.25 1.63 16.95
N GLU A 141 -22.83 2.89 16.79
CA GLU A 141 -22.25 3.39 15.54
C GLU A 141 -20.89 2.75 15.26
N TYR A 142 -20.05 2.55 16.29
CA TYR A 142 -18.80 1.80 16.15
C TYR A 142 -19.05 0.36 15.68
N MET A 143 -20.04 -0.33 16.25
CA MET A 143 -20.31 -1.73 15.93
C MET A 143 -20.76 -1.93 14.47
N LYS A 144 -21.32 -0.90 13.82
CA LYS A 144 -21.64 -0.95 12.38
C LYS A 144 -20.41 -1.25 11.53
N TYR A 145 -19.22 -0.78 11.94
CA TYR A 145 -17.96 -1.06 11.24
C TYR A 145 -17.52 -2.52 11.29
N LEU A 146 -18.11 -3.31 12.19
CA LEU A 146 -17.76 -4.71 12.41
C LEU A 146 -18.87 -5.67 11.92
N GLU A 147 -19.93 -5.15 11.31
CA GLU A 147 -21.05 -5.96 10.82
C GLU A 147 -20.62 -6.97 9.76
N TYR A 148 -19.60 -6.65 8.95
CA TYR A 148 -19.04 -7.57 7.96
C TYR A 148 -18.53 -8.89 8.57
N LYS A 149 -18.22 -8.91 9.88
CA LYS A 149 -17.78 -10.13 10.59
C LYS A 149 -18.92 -11.09 10.90
N LYS A 150 -20.19 -10.66 10.81
CA LYS A 150 -21.34 -11.54 11.02
C LYS A 150 -21.53 -12.45 9.80
N PRO A 151 -22.19 -13.61 9.96
CA PRO A 151 -22.52 -14.47 8.82
C PRO A 151 -23.27 -13.67 7.74
N GLY A 152 -22.77 -13.70 6.51
CA GLY A 152 -23.34 -12.95 5.39
C GLY A 152 -23.04 -11.44 5.38
N GLY A 153 -22.16 -10.96 6.27
CA GLY A 153 -21.79 -9.55 6.34
C GLY A 153 -20.88 -9.07 5.20
N ILE A 154 -20.19 -9.98 4.51
CA ILE A 154 -19.37 -9.67 3.33
C ILE A 154 -20.30 -9.51 2.12
N GLN A 155 -20.38 -8.29 1.59
CA GLN A 155 -21.29 -7.93 0.48
C GLN A 155 -20.56 -7.62 -0.82
N ASN A 156 -19.24 -7.43 -0.76
CA ASN A 156 -18.42 -7.15 -1.93
C ASN A 156 -18.31 -8.38 -2.86
N GLN A 157 -19.01 -8.33 -4.00
CA GLN A 157 -19.03 -9.42 -4.98
C GLN A 157 -17.68 -9.63 -5.66
N LEU A 158 -16.93 -8.56 -5.95
CA LEU A 158 -15.60 -8.69 -6.53
C LEU A 158 -14.68 -9.47 -5.59
N LEU A 159 -14.70 -9.16 -4.30
CA LEU A 159 -13.93 -9.87 -3.28
C LEU A 159 -14.37 -11.34 -3.19
N LEU A 160 -15.67 -11.61 -3.08
CA LEU A 160 -16.21 -12.97 -2.97
C LEU A 160 -15.84 -13.82 -4.18
N GLU A 161 -16.08 -13.33 -5.38
CA GLU A 161 -15.74 -14.03 -6.62
C GLU A 161 -14.23 -14.25 -6.75
N SER A 162 -13.41 -13.27 -6.36
CA SER A 162 -11.95 -13.40 -6.40
C SER A 162 -11.46 -14.48 -5.42
N LEU A 163 -12.05 -14.57 -4.22
CA LEU A 163 -11.71 -15.59 -3.24
C LEU A 163 -12.23 -16.99 -3.61
N GLU A 164 -13.35 -17.08 -4.33
CA GLU A 164 -13.89 -18.35 -4.83
C GLU A 164 -13.10 -18.89 -6.02
N LYS A 165 -12.74 -18.01 -6.97
CA LYS A 165 -12.08 -18.37 -8.23
C LYS A 165 -10.55 -18.50 -8.12
N ARG A 166 -9.93 -18.03 -7.04
CA ARG A 166 -8.47 -18.12 -6.89
C ARG A 166 -8.02 -19.58 -6.90
N GLU A 167 -6.92 -19.84 -7.60
CA GLU A 167 -6.36 -21.19 -7.74
C GLU A 167 -5.39 -21.55 -6.61
N TRP A 168 -5.04 -20.58 -5.76
CA TRP A 168 -4.12 -20.77 -4.63
C TRP A 168 -4.81 -20.66 -3.27
N GLY A 169 -4.30 -21.45 -2.32
CA GLY A 169 -4.74 -21.46 -0.94
C GLY A 169 -3.99 -20.46 -0.06
N VAL A 170 -4.60 -20.12 1.07
CA VAL A 170 -3.94 -19.45 2.20
C VAL A 170 -4.03 -20.40 3.38
N ASN A 171 -2.88 -20.88 3.88
CA ASN A 171 -2.80 -21.90 4.93
C ASN A 171 -3.51 -23.22 4.59
N ASP A 172 -3.71 -23.52 3.30
CA ASP A 172 -4.27 -24.78 2.82
C ASP A 172 -3.17 -25.57 2.11
N MET A 173 -2.75 -26.68 2.73
CA MET A 173 -1.69 -27.54 2.17
C MET A 173 -2.17 -28.40 0.98
N THR A 174 -3.47 -28.42 0.68
CA THR A 174 -4.02 -29.16 -0.46
C THR A 174 -4.03 -28.34 -1.75
N LEU A 175 -3.83 -27.01 -1.63
CA LEU A 175 -3.78 -26.08 -2.75
C LEU A 175 -2.36 -25.52 -2.91
N PRO A 176 -1.97 -25.08 -4.13
CA PRO A 176 -0.73 -24.33 -4.30
C PRO A 176 -0.78 -23.04 -3.48
N ASN A 177 0.37 -22.57 -3.00
CA ASN A 177 0.45 -21.24 -2.40
C ASN A 177 0.42 -20.15 -3.49
N TYR A 178 0.30 -18.89 -3.08
CA TYR A 178 0.21 -17.76 -4.02
C TYR A 178 1.42 -17.60 -4.94
N LEU A 179 2.63 -18.00 -4.50
CA LEU A 179 3.82 -18.00 -5.36
C LEU A 179 3.68 -19.04 -6.46
N ASN A 180 3.29 -20.27 -6.10
CA ASN A 180 3.07 -21.32 -7.09
C ASN A 180 1.91 -20.99 -8.03
N GLY A 181 0.83 -20.40 -7.52
CA GLY A 181 -0.27 -19.89 -8.35
C GLY A 181 0.22 -18.86 -9.38
N PHE A 182 1.06 -17.91 -8.94
CA PHE A 182 1.67 -16.93 -9.85
C PHE A 182 2.63 -17.57 -10.86
N GLU A 183 3.48 -18.50 -10.44
CA GLU A 183 4.39 -19.24 -11.32
C GLU A 183 3.62 -20.04 -12.38
N CYS A 184 2.55 -20.74 -11.98
CA CYS A 184 1.66 -21.44 -12.91
C CYS A 184 1.01 -20.49 -13.89
N PHE A 185 0.46 -19.36 -13.41
CA PHE A 185 -0.11 -18.33 -14.26
C PHE A 185 0.89 -17.85 -15.32
N VAL A 186 2.12 -17.49 -14.92
CA VAL A 186 3.16 -17.06 -15.87
C VAL A 186 3.49 -18.16 -16.87
N CYS A 187 3.62 -19.41 -16.42
CA CYS A 187 3.86 -20.56 -17.29
C CYS A 187 2.73 -20.77 -18.30
N ASP A 188 1.47 -20.70 -17.88
CA ASP A 188 0.31 -20.88 -18.74
C ASP A 188 0.21 -19.77 -19.79
N MET A 189 0.48 -18.54 -19.38
CA MET A 189 0.53 -17.39 -20.28
C MET A 189 1.63 -17.53 -21.33
N GLU A 190 2.82 -17.99 -20.94
CA GLU A 190 3.93 -18.20 -21.86
C GLU A 190 3.67 -19.38 -22.81
N ASN A 191 3.14 -20.49 -22.30
CA ASN A 191 2.76 -21.64 -23.10
C ASN A 191 1.66 -21.27 -24.12
N ALA A 192 0.69 -20.43 -23.74
CA ALA A 192 -0.31 -19.91 -24.66
C ALA A 192 0.32 -19.06 -25.77
N ARG A 193 1.23 -18.15 -25.42
CA ARG A 193 1.98 -17.32 -26.37
C ARG A 193 2.77 -18.18 -27.36
N LEU A 194 3.47 -19.21 -26.88
CA LEU A 194 4.25 -20.12 -27.73
C LEU A 194 3.38 -20.90 -28.72
N ARG A 195 2.19 -21.36 -28.30
CA ARG A 195 1.22 -22.02 -29.20
C ARG A 195 0.74 -21.07 -30.31
N GLU A 196 0.38 -19.83 -29.94
CA GLU A 196 -0.03 -18.80 -30.91
C GLU A 196 1.10 -18.48 -31.92
N GLU A 197 2.36 -18.41 -31.47
CA GLU A 197 3.51 -18.24 -32.37
C GLU A 197 3.69 -19.42 -33.34
N GLU A 198 3.52 -20.65 -32.86
CA GLU A 198 3.64 -21.84 -33.68
C GLU A 198 2.54 -21.91 -34.74
N GLU A 199 1.30 -21.58 -34.37
CA GLU A 199 0.17 -21.49 -35.30
C GLU A 199 0.38 -20.41 -36.36
N HIS A 200 0.86 -19.22 -35.96
CA HIS A 200 1.24 -18.16 -36.89
C HIS A 200 2.25 -18.66 -37.93
N LYS A 201 3.34 -19.31 -37.48
CA LYS A 201 4.38 -19.89 -38.35
C LYS A 201 3.82 -20.95 -39.29
N LYS A 202 3.01 -21.90 -38.78
CA LYS A 202 2.38 -22.97 -39.59
C LYS A 202 1.42 -22.41 -40.63
N SER A 203 0.72 -21.33 -40.32
CA SER A 203 -0.23 -20.69 -41.22
C SER A 203 0.43 -19.89 -42.36
N GLN A 204 1.76 -19.76 -42.37
CA GLN A 204 2.52 -18.92 -43.30
C GLN A 204 2.00 -17.45 -43.31
N GLY A 205 1.66 -16.93 -42.13
CA GLY A 205 1.20 -15.54 -41.96
C GLY A 205 -0.29 -15.29 -42.23
N LYS A 206 -1.11 -16.34 -42.44
CA LYS A 206 -2.57 -16.19 -42.53
C LYS A 206 -3.22 -15.91 -41.17
N ILE A 207 -2.68 -16.48 -40.10
CA ILE A 207 -3.03 -16.16 -38.71
C ILE A 207 -2.09 -15.04 -38.26
N PRO A 208 -2.57 -13.96 -37.61
CA PRO A 208 -1.69 -12.91 -37.09
C PRO A 208 -0.70 -13.43 -36.04
N ALA A 209 0.46 -12.80 -35.92
CA ALA A 209 1.39 -13.08 -34.83
C ALA A 209 0.75 -12.69 -33.47
N PRO A 210 1.09 -13.39 -32.38
CA PRO A 210 0.59 -13.04 -31.06
C PRO A 210 1.00 -11.62 -30.70
N LYS A 211 0.09 -10.88 -30.07
CA LYS A 211 0.37 -9.51 -29.62
C LYS A 211 1.41 -9.57 -28.49
N PRO A 212 2.50 -8.77 -28.56
CA PRO A 212 3.42 -8.64 -27.46
C PRO A 212 2.68 -8.20 -26.18
N ARG A 213 2.87 -8.94 -25.09
CA ARG A 213 2.41 -8.55 -23.76
C ARG A 213 3.59 -7.93 -23.02
N ILE A 214 3.69 -6.61 -23.08
CA ILE A 214 4.75 -5.85 -22.42
C ILE A 214 4.13 -5.19 -21.19
N ALA A 215 4.69 -5.49 -20.02
CA ALA A 215 4.33 -4.82 -18.78
C ALA A 215 4.45 -3.31 -18.98
N GLN A 216 3.34 -2.59 -18.77
CA GLN A 216 3.33 -1.14 -18.81
C GLN A 216 3.80 -0.63 -17.45
N PHE A 217 4.62 0.42 -17.43
CA PHE A 217 5.04 1.08 -16.19
C PHE A 217 3.85 1.51 -15.33
N GLN A 218 2.71 1.82 -15.95
CA GLN A 218 1.47 2.22 -15.29
C GLN A 218 0.96 1.21 -14.25
N HIS A 219 1.27 -0.10 -14.39
CA HIS A 219 0.80 -1.11 -13.45
C HIS A 219 1.55 -1.11 -12.11
N MET A 220 2.77 -0.58 -12.06
CA MET A 220 3.59 -0.45 -10.85
C MET A 220 3.95 1.02 -10.57
N GLY A 221 3.31 1.94 -11.29
CA GLY A 221 3.64 3.36 -11.28
C GLY A 221 2.98 4.04 -10.09
N CYS A 222 3.71 4.23 -9.01
CA CYS A 222 3.27 5.13 -7.94
C CYS A 222 3.19 6.57 -8.48
N PRO A 223 2.14 7.35 -8.13
CA PRO A 223 2.12 8.77 -8.40
C PRO A 223 3.25 9.48 -7.65
N MET A 224 3.58 10.70 -8.09
CA MET A 224 4.53 11.54 -7.38
C MET A 224 4.08 11.72 -5.92
N PRO A 225 4.98 11.52 -4.92
CA PRO A 225 4.64 11.70 -3.52
C PRO A 225 4.07 13.10 -3.26
N THR A 226 3.07 13.15 -2.38
CA THR A 226 2.47 14.41 -1.90
C THR A 226 2.59 14.51 -0.38
N PRO A 227 2.67 15.73 0.19
CA PRO A 227 2.74 15.90 1.62
C PRO A 227 1.54 15.28 2.31
N GLY A 228 1.75 14.75 3.50
CA GLY A 228 0.73 14.02 4.24
C GLY A 228 -0.38 14.96 4.69
N PHE A 229 -0.07 16.25 4.85
CA PHE A 229 -1.00 17.31 5.17
C PHE A 229 -0.52 18.64 4.58
N GLY A 230 -1.47 19.44 4.05
CA GLY A 230 -1.18 20.69 3.34
C GLY A 230 -0.77 20.45 1.88
N SER A 231 -0.28 21.50 1.22
CA SER A 231 0.23 21.44 -0.15
C SER A 231 1.75 21.49 -0.20
N VAL A 232 2.34 21.10 -1.34
CA VAL A 232 3.78 21.21 -1.59
C VAL A 232 4.25 22.68 -1.56
N ASP A 233 3.36 23.61 -1.89
CA ASP A 233 3.62 25.05 -1.92
C ASP A 233 3.70 25.64 -0.51
N ASP A 234 3.01 25.03 0.46
CA ASP A 234 3.06 25.42 1.87
C ASP A 234 4.37 24.97 2.55
N LEU A 235 5.10 24.04 1.95
CA LEU A 235 6.35 23.54 2.50
C LEU A 235 7.50 24.51 2.21
N SER A 236 8.28 24.81 3.25
CA SER A 236 9.49 25.61 3.11
C SER A 236 10.46 24.98 2.10
N GLY A 237 11.27 25.80 1.43
CA GLY A 237 12.26 25.29 0.47
C GLY A 237 13.31 24.34 1.07
N GLN A 238 13.49 24.36 2.39
CA GLN A 238 14.40 23.50 3.16
C GLN A 238 13.67 22.37 3.90
N ASP A 239 12.41 22.06 3.54
CA ASP A 239 11.69 20.95 4.13
C ASP A 239 12.32 19.63 3.70
N SER A 240 12.80 18.84 4.66
CA SER A 240 13.58 17.63 4.39
C SER A 240 12.81 16.56 3.62
N TRP A 241 11.48 16.49 3.79
CA TRP A 241 10.65 15.56 3.02
C TRP A 241 10.62 15.98 1.54
N LYS A 242 10.48 17.29 1.28
CA LYS A 242 10.46 17.87 -0.06
C LYS A 242 11.80 17.68 -0.78
N GLU A 243 12.91 17.93 -0.09
CA GLU A 243 14.26 17.74 -0.63
C GLU A 243 14.55 16.27 -0.98
N MET A 244 14.11 15.34 -0.12
CA MET A 244 14.38 13.92 -0.30
C MET A 244 13.48 13.29 -1.36
N TRP A 245 12.15 13.29 -1.13
CA TRP A 245 11.26 12.40 -1.87
C TRP A 245 10.92 12.90 -3.27
N LEU A 246 10.88 14.21 -3.51
CA LEU A 246 10.67 14.72 -4.86
C LEU A 246 11.89 14.41 -5.74
N GLN A 247 13.10 14.61 -5.21
CA GLN A 247 14.32 14.31 -5.94
C GLN A 247 14.45 12.80 -6.20
N ASP A 248 14.24 11.97 -5.18
CA ASP A 248 14.31 10.50 -5.30
C ASP A 248 13.28 9.96 -6.30
N TYR A 249 12.06 10.51 -6.30
CA TYR A 249 11.02 10.11 -7.26
C TYR A 249 11.47 10.36 -8.70
N TRP A 250 11.92 11.58 -9.01
CA TRP A 250 12.35 11.94 -10.35
C TRP A 250 13.61 11.19 -10.78
N GLN A 251 14.56 10.99 -9.86
CA GLN A 251 15.73 10.18 -10.11
C GLN A 251 15.34 8.72 -10.42
N GLY A 252 14.45 8.12 -9.64
CA GLY A 252 13.95 6.77 -9.89
C GLY A 252 13.24 6.64 -11.23
N LEU A 253 12.46 7.67 -11.62
CA LEU A 253 11.81 7.71 -12.93
C LEU A 253 12.83 7.78 -14.07
N ASP A 254 13.84 8.64 -13.95
CA ASP A 254 14.93 8.75 -14.94
C ASP A 254 15.69 7.41 -15.07
N GLN A 255 15.94 6.73 -13.94
CA GLN A 255 16.56 5.39 -13.94
C GLN A 255 15.68 4.36 -14.64
N GLY A 256 14.37 4.37 -14.40
CA GLY A 256 13.41 3.50 -15.09
C GLY A 256 13.41 3.74 -16.60
N GLU A 257 13.34 5.00 -17.03
CA GLU A 257 13.42 5.38 -18.45
C GLU A 257 14.74 4.96 -19.10
N ALA A 258 15.86 5.08 -18.38
CA ALA A 258 17.17 4.67 -18.86
C ALA A 258 17.24 3.16 -19.10
N LEU A 259 16.73 2.37 -18.16
CA LEU A 259 16.62 0.91 -18.29
C LEU A 259 15.72 0.52 -19.45
N THR A 260 14.55 1.17 -19.59
CA THR A 260 13.64 0.93 -20.73
C THR A 260 14.32 1.24 -22.06
N ALA A 261 15.06 2.35 -22.15
CA ALA A 261 15.81 2.71 -23.35
C ALA A 261 16.94 1.71 -23.67
N MET A 262 17.65 1.20 -22.67
CA MET A 262 18.64 0.14 -22.86
C MET A 262 18.00 -1.13 -23.41
N ILE A 263 16.86 -1.57 -22.84
CA ILE A 263 16.12 -2.75 -23.31
C ILE A 263 15.70 -2.57 -24.77
N HIS A 264 15.13 -1.42 -25.14
CA HIS A 264 14.70 -1.16 -26.52
C HIS A 264 15.85 -1.10 -27.53
N ARG A 265 17.07 -0.75 -27.09
CA ARG A 265 18.26 -0.75 -27.93
C ARG A 265 19.06 -2.07 -27.85
N ASN A 266 18.52 -3.09 -27.19
CA ASN A 266 19.20 -4.37 -26.94
C ASN A 266 20.59 -4.20 -26.29
N GLU A 267 20.72 -3.18 -25.44
CA GLU A 267 21.95 -2.85 -24.73
C GLU A 267 22.04 -3.68 -23.44
N SER A 268 23.07 -4.52 -23.35
CA SER A 268 23.31 -5.42 -22.22
C SER A 268 24.50 -5.03 -21.35
N HIS A 269 25.29 -4.02 -21.77
CA HIS A 269 26.44 -3.55 -21.01
C HIS A 269 26.01 -2.57 -19.91
N GLN A 270 26.04 -3.01 -18.65
CA GLN A 270 25.69 -2.20 -17.48
C GLN A 270 26.43 -0.86 -17.38
N GLY A 271 27.67 -0.75 -17.87
CA GLY A 271 28.44 0.49 -17.84
C GLY A 271 27.84 1.60 -18.70
N ARG A 272 27.01 1.25 -19.69
CA ARG A 272 26.29 2.22 -20.52
C ARG A 272 25.15 2.89 -19.79
N PHE A 273 24.68 2.37 -18.67
CA PHE A 273 23.54 2.92 -17.93
C PHE A 273 23.67 4.44 -17.69
N TRP A 274 24.87 4.90 -17.32
CA TRP A 274 25.14 6.31 -17.07
C TRP A 274 25.10 7.17 -18.34
N ASP A 275 25.46 6.62 -19.50
CA ASP A 275 25.31 7.31 -20.80
C ASP A 275 23.82 7.57 -21.08
N TYR A 276 22.95 6.56 -20.84
CA TYR A 276 21.50 6.68 -21.03
C TYR A 276 20.85 7.61 -20.01
N MET A 277 21.27 7.55 -18.73
CA MET A 277 20.87 8.51 -17.71
C MET A 277 21.22 9.94 -18.11
N HIS A 278 22.43 10.16 -18.62
CA HIS A 278 22.85 11.47 -19.10
C HIS A 278 22.02 11.95 -20.31
N GLU A 279 21.72 11.05 -21.27
CA GLU A 279 20.82 11.34 -22.38
C GLU A 279 19.43 11.80 -21.90
N ILE A 280 18.84 11.13 -20.90
CA ILE A 280 17.52 11.48 -20.35
C ILE A 280 17.57 12.82 -19.62
N PHE A 281 18.57 13.01 -18.76
CA PHE A 281 18.78 14.28 -18.07
C PHE A 281 18.89 15.46 -19.05
N LEU A 282 19.68 15.31 -20.12
CA LEU A 282 19.82 16.33 -21.16
C LEU A 282 18.50 16.58 -21.93
N LYS A 283 17.67 15.56 -22.15
CA LYS A 283 16.38 15.74 -22.82
C LYS A 283 15.42 16.55 -21.96
N ARG A 284 15.33 16.25 -20.67
CA ARG A 284 14.42 16.93 -19.72
C ARG A 284 14.83 18.38 -19.49
N THR A 285 16.13 18.65 -19.36
CA THR A 285 16.65 20.01 -19.20
C THR A 285 16.55 20.88 -20.46
N ARG A 286 16.39 20.29 -21.66
CA ARG A 286 16.16 21.03 -22.91
C ARG A 286 14.68 21.31 -23.21
N GLN A 287 13.76 20.65 -22.51
CA GLN A 287 12.31 20.82 -22.66
C GLN A 287 11.71 21.82 -21.67
N HIS A 288 12.53 22.36 -20.76
CA HIS A 288 12.23 23.49 -19.88
C HIS A 288 12.99 24.73 -20.33
#